data_AF-A0A535N0I9-F1
#
_entry.id   AF-A0A535N0I9-F1
#
_cell.length_a   1.000
_cell.length_b   1.000
_cell.length_c   1.000
_cell.angle_alpha   90.00
_cell.angle_beta   90.00
_cell.angle_gamma   90.00
#
_symmetry.space_group_name_H-M   'P 1'
#
loop_
_entity.id
_entity.type
_entity.pdbx_description
1 polymer ?
#
loop_
_entity_poly.entity_id
_entity_poly.type
_entity_poly.pdbx_seq_one_letter_code
_entity_poly.pdbx_strand_id
1 'polypeptide(L)'
;MNGDEQREMLRLVELEYARTTKFIEGSVGITTSVRGWAITVWAALIGVSFTQRLWALALLAAITILSFAVVDAYQSSLYAQALLRARTLERITAKHFDALARGKDNPRFIAEADAALASNKYGFYSNLQAFRWRDLFHLRYRIFLVAYGTLALVAVICALLVLVIPAPTIPTPSPTASSSAGP
;
A
#
# COMPACT_ATOMS: atom_id res chain seq x y z
N MET A 1 15.01 5.08 39.05
CA MET A 1 14.46 6.03 38.07
C MET A 1 13.77 7.11 38.85
N ASN A 2 14.13 8.37 38.66
CA ASN A 2 13.48 9.47 39.35
C ASN A 2 12.07 9.67 38.76
N GLY A 3 11.12 10.16 39.56
CA GLY A 3 9.74 10.38 39.09
C GLY A 3 9.65 11.33 37.89
N ASP A 4 10.60 12.26 37.76
CA ASP A 4 10.70 13.16 36.62
C ASP A 4 11.16 12.47 35.33
N GLU A 5 12.09 11.49 35.43
CA GLU A 5 12.55 10.70 34.30
C GLU A 5 11.41 9.84 33.72
N GLN A 6 10.60 9.24 34.61
CA GLN A 6 9.41 8.47 34.22
C GLN A 6 8.40 9.33 33.45
N ARG A 7 8.13 10.54 33.95
CA ARG A 7 7.20 11.48 33.30
C ARG A 7 7.70 11.90 31.93
N GLU A 8 9.00 12.17 31.79
CA GLU A 8 9.57 12.54 30.50
C GLU A 8 9.55 11.36 29.51
N MET A 9 9.87 10.14 29.96
CA MET A 9 9.75 8.92 29.13
C MET A 9 8.31 8.67 28.67
N LEU A 10 7.33 8.87 29.54
CA LEU A 10 5.91 8.75 29.20
C LEU A 10 5.51 9.80 28.16
N ARG A 11 5.92 11.05 28.36
CA ARG A 11 5.68 12.16 27.42
C ARG A 11 6.25 11.86 26.04
N LEU A 12 7.45 11.27 25.96
CA LEU A 12 8.06 10.85 24.70
C LEU A 12 7.26 9.73 24.02
N VAL A 13 6.76 8.76 24.78
CA VAL A 13 5.90 7.68 24.25
C VAL A 13 4.59 8.23 23.71
N GLU A 14 3.93 9.13 24.42
CA GLU A 14 2.69 9.77 23.98
C GLU A 14 2.91 10.61 22.71
N LEU A 15 4.01 11.35 22.65
CA LEU A 15 4.38 12.13 21.47
C LEU A 15 4.66 11.23 20.25
N GLU A 16 5.38 10.12 20.44
CA GLU A 16 5.66 9.13 19.38
C GLU A 16 4.36 8.45 18.92
N TYR A 17 3.48 8.10 19.84
CA TYR A 17 2.17 7.52 19.53
C TYR A 17 1.32 8.50 18.72
N ALA A 18 1.19 9.75 19.15
CA ALA A 18 0.43 10.77 18.43
C ALA A 18 0.97 11.04 17.01
N ARG A 19 2.31 11.09 16.85
CA ARG A 19 2.94 11.20 15.52
C ARG A 19 2.66 9.97 14.66
N THR A 20 2.75 8.78 15.22
CA THR A 20 2.49 7.52 14.51
C THR A 20 1.05 7.44 14.03
N THR A 21 0.08 7.79 14.89
CA THR A 21 -1.34 7.79 14.54
C THR A 21 -1.64 8.81 13.44
N LYS A 22 -1.13 10.04 13.55
CA LYS A 22 -1.29 11.04 12.48
C LYS A 22 -0.67 10.60 11.15
N PHE A 23 0.48 9.94 11.19
CA PHE A 23 1.11 9.37 10.01
C PHE A 23 0.24 8.26 9.39
N ILE A 24 -0.28 7.35 10.20
CA ILE A 24 -1.20 6.28 9.78
C ILE A 24 -2.44 6.90 9.12
N GLU A 25 -3.12 7.85 9.77
CA GLU A 25 -4.30 8.53 9.23
C GLU A 25 -4.02 9.26 7.92
N GLY A 26 -2.94 10.05 7.87
CA GLY A 26 -2.52 10.76 6.66
C GLY A 26 -2.18 9.80 5.51
N SER A 27 -1.46 8.71 5.81
CA SER A 27 -1.10 7.70 4.81
C SER A 27 -2.34 6.97 4.25
N VAL A 28 -3.32 6.64 5.09
CA VAL A 28 -4.56 5.96 4.66
C VAL A 28 -5.41 6.87 3.77
N GLY A 29 -5.56 8.14 4.14
CA GLY A 29 -6.34 9.09 3.34
C GLY A 29 -5.76 9.29 1.93
N ILE A 30 -4.44 9.48 1.83
CA ILE A 30 -3.74 9.66 0.55
C ILE A 30 -3.80 8.38 -0.27
N THR A 31 -3.46 7.22 0.31
CA THR A 31 -3.44 5.95 -0.44
C THR A 31 -4.80 5.56 -0.97
N THR A 32 -5.87 5.73 -0.19
CA THR A 32 -7.24 5.42 -0.63
C THR A 32 -7.65 6.29 -1.82
N SER A 33 -7.35 7.59 -1.74
CA SER A 33 -7.66 8.53 -2.82
C SER A 33 -6.89 8.18 -4.10
N VAL A 34 -5.57 8.03 -4.01
CA VAL A 34 -4.72 7.73 -5.18
C VAL A 34 -5.10 6.40 -5.83
N ARG A 35 -5.44 5.36 -5.05
CA ARG A 35 -5.90 4.07 -5.57
C ARG A 35 -7.20 4.21 -6.39
N GLY A 36 -8.16 4.99 -5.91
CA GLY A 36 -9.43 5.21 -6.61
C GLY A 36 -9.23 5.85 -7.99
N TRP A 37 -8.39 6.89 -8.05
CA TRP A 37 -8.02 7.54 -9.31
C TRP A 37 -7.24 6.60 -10.24
N ALA A 38 -6.24 5.87 -9.70
CA ALA A 38 -5.43 4.95 -10.47
C ALA A 38 -6.26 3.85 -11.14
N ILE A 39 -7.17 3.21 -10.39
CA ILE A 39 -8.05 2.16 -10.91
C ILE A 39 -8.92 2.69 -12.04
N THR A 40 -9.47 3.90 -11.89
CA THR A 40 -10.33 4.54 -12.90
C THR A 40 -9.55 4.81 -14.19
N VAL A 41 -8.35 5.37 -14.07
CA VAL A 41 -7.47 5.67 -15.22
C VAL A 41 -7.05 4.38 -15.94
N TRP A 42 -6.69 3.34 -15.19
CA TRP A 42 -6.31 2.07 -15.81
C TRP A 42 -7.47 1.35 -16.47
N ALA A 43 -8.66 1.35 -15.85
CA ALA A 43 -9.85 0.78 -16.47
C ALA A 43 -10.16 1.49 -17.80
N ALA A 44 -10.05 2.82 -17.84
CA ALA A 44 -10.21 3.60 -19.06
C ALA A 44 -9.14 3.26 -20.11
N LEU A 45 -7.86 3.21 -19.72
CA LEU A 45 -6.75 2.87 -20.63
C LEU A 45 -6.90 1.47 -21.22
N ILE A 46 -7.26 0.49 -20.40
CA ILE A 46 -7.53 -0.87 -20.86
C ILE A 46 -8.70 -0.84 -21.85
N GLY A 47 -9.83 -0.22 -21.51
CA GLY A 47 -10.98 -0.10 -22.41
C GLY A 47 -10.63 0.54 -23.77
N VAL A 48 -9.88 1.64 -23.76
CA VAL A 48 -9.44 2.33 -24.99
C VAL A 48 -8.47 1.46 -25.80
N SER A 49 -7.52 0.79 -25.14
CA SER A 49 -6.56 -0.08 -25.83
C SER A 49 -7.25 -1.22 -26.58
N PHE A 50 -8.33 -1.76 -26.00
CA PHE A 50 -9.15 -2.80 -26.61
C PHE A 50 -9.97 -2.31 -27.79
N THR A 51 -10.64 -1.17 -27.64
CA THR A 51 -11.48 -0.60 -28.69
C THR A 51 -10.69 -0.17 -29.92
N GLN A 52 -9.47 0.35 -29.73
CA GLN A 52 -8.61 0.81 -30.83
C GLN A 52 -7.59 -0.23 -31.32
N ARG A 53 -7.57 -1.45 -30.74
CA ARG A 53 -6.58 -2.50 -31.02
C ARG A 53 -5.12 -2.01 -30.87
N LEU A 54 -4.87 -1.10 -29.93
CA LEU A 54 -3.55 -0.51 -29.68
C LEU A 54 -2.78 -1.32 -28.64
N TRP A 55 -2.05 -2.31 -29.13
CA TRP A 55 -1.31 -3.29 -28.34
C TRP A 55 -0.22 -2.73 -27.44
N ALA A 56 0.54 -1.76 -27.96
CA ALA A 56 1.59 -1.11 -27.19
C ALA A 56 1.03 -0.40 -25.95
N LEU A 57 -0.18 0.15 -26.06
CA LEU A 57 -0.89 0.80 -24.95
C LEU A 57 -1.36 -0.20 -23.89
N ALA A 58 -1.84 -1.37 -24.30
CA ALA A 58 -2.23 -2.44 -23.37
C ALA A 58 -1.03 -2.96 -22.56
N LEU A 59 0.13 -3.18 -23.22
CA LEU A 59 1.36 -3.60 -22.54
C LEU A 59 1.86 -2.54 -21.56
N LEU A 60 1.84 -1.27 -21.97
CA LEU A 60 2.22 -0.15 -21.10
C LEU A 60 1.28 -0.04 -19.88
N ALA A 61 -0.03 -0.24 -20.07
CA ALA A 61 -0.99 -0.28 -18.97
C ALA A 61 -0.68 -1.42 -17.99
N ALA A 62 -0.31 -2.62 -18.48
CA ALA A 62 0.08 -3.73 -17.63
C ALA A 62 1.33 -3.43 -16.79
N ILE A 63 2.38 -2.84 -17.40
CA ILE A 63 3.62 -2.47 -16.71
C ILE A 63 3.37 -1.40 -15.63
N THR A 64 2.52 -0.41 -15.93
CA THR A 64 2.18 0.65 -14.96
C THR A 64 1.36 0.12 -13.79
N ILE A 65 0.39 -0.77 -14.02
CA ILE A 65 -0.35 -1.48 -12.97
C ILE A 65 0.62 -2.27 -12.08
N LEU A 66 1.56 -3.02 -12.68
CA LEU A 66 2.53 -3.82 -11.93
C LEU A 66 3.46 -2.94 -11.09
N SER A 67 3.94 -1.83 -11.65
CA SER A 67 4.81 -0.88 -10.94
C SER A 67 4.09 -0.27 -9.73
N PHE A 68 2.83 0.13 -9.91
CA PHE A 68 2.03 0.67 -8.82
C PHE A 68 1.73 -0.39 -7.75
N ALA A 69 1.50 -1.65 -8.15
CA ALA A 69 1.37 -2.75 -7.20
C ALA A 69 2.59 -2.85 -6.29
N VAL A 70 3.81 -2.78 -6.84
CA VAL A 70 5.04 -2.83 -6.04
C VAL A 70 5.12 -1.68 -5.04
N VAL A 71 4.81 -0.44 -5.47
CA VAL A 71 4.77 0.74 -4.59
C VAL A 71 3.72 0.57 -3.50
N ASP A 72 2.56 0.03 -3.84
CA ASP A 72 1.45 -0.16 -2.91
C ASP A 72 1.75 -1.24 -1.86
N ALA A 73 2.44 -2.32 -2.24
CA ALA A 73 2.94 -3.31 -1.30
C ALA A 73 4.00 -2.73 -0.36
N TYR A 74 4.90 -1.90 -0.88
CA TYR A 74 5.89 -1.19 -0.08
C TYR A 74 5.19 -0.31 0.98
N GLN A 75 4.21 0.50 0.58
CA GLN A 75 3.42 1.33 1.50
C GLN A 75 2.65 0.49 2.53
N SER A 76 2.02 -0.60 2.11
CA SER A 76 1.33 -1.54 3.01
C SER A 76 2.29 -2.15 4.04
N SER A 77 3.55 -2.38 3.67
CA SER A 77 4.56 -2.91 4.57
C SER A 77 4.96 -1.89 5.65
N LEU A 78 5.18 -0.63 5.26
CA LEU A 78 5.47 0.46 6.19
C LEU A 78 4.31 0.70 7.15
N TYR A 79 3.08 0.68 6.63
CA TYR A 79 1.87 0.80 7.44
C TYR A 79 1.77 -0.29 8.49
N ALA A 80 2.03 -1.55 8.12
CA ALA A 80 1.95 -2.66 9.07
C ALA A 80 3.03 -2.57 10.16
N GLN A 81 4.24 -2.13 9.82
CA GLN A 81 5.29 -1.85 10.81
C GLN A 81 4.87 -0.72 11.76
N ALA A 82 4.30 0.36 11.23
CA ALA A 82 3.81 1.48 12.05
C ALA A 82 2.67 1.04 12.98
N LEU A 83 1.76 0.20 12.50
CA LEU A 83 0.65 -0.33 13.31
C LEU A 83 1.15 -1.25 14.43
N LEU A 84 2.11 -2.13 14.15
CA LEU A 84 2.75 -2.98 15.16
C LEU A 84 3.44 -2.13 16.24
N ARG A 85 4.11 -1.05 15.84
CA ARG A 85 4.73 -0.11 16.76
C ARG A 85 3.70 0.62 17.62
N ALA A 86 2.64 1.14 17.02
CA ALA A 86 1.54 1.80 17.74
C ALA A 86 0.94 0.89 18.81
N ARG A 87 0.64 -0.38 18.48
CA ARG A 87 0.15 -1.39 19.44
C ARG A 87 1.14 -1.68 20.55
N THR A 88 2.44 -1.66 20.26
CA THR A 88 3.48 -1.86 21.26
C THR A 88 3.52 -0.69 22.24
N LEU A 89 3.46 0.55 21.74
CA LEU A 89 3.40 1.75 22.57
C LEU A 89 2.13 1.78 23.43
N GLU A 90 0.97 1.44 22.84
CA GLU A 90 -0.31 1.32 23.56
C GLU A 90 -0.24 0.27 24.68
N ARG A 91 0.43 -0.86 24.45
CA ARG A 91 0.63 -1.87 25.50
C ARG A 91 1.53 -1.36 26.63
N ILE A 92 2.55 -0.56 26.32
CA ILE A 92 3.45 0.04 27.33
C ILE A 92 2.69 1.07 28.16
N THR A 93 1.92 1.95 27.53
CA THR A 93 1.11 2.94 28.24
C THR A 93 0.03 2.27 29.09
N ALA A 94 -0.64 1.24 28.56
CA ALA A 94 -1.62 0.46 29.32
C ALA A 94 -1.01 -0.15 30.59
N LYS A 95 0.19 -0.75 30.52
CA LYS A 95 0.90 -1.27 31.69
C LYS A 95 1.23 -0.19 32.71
N HIS A 96 1.61 1.00 32.26
CA HIS A 96 1.88 2.12 33.15
C HIS A 96 0.62 2.59 33.87
N PHE A 97 -0.50 2.77 33.16
CA PHE A 97 -1.77 3.13 33.78
C PHE A 97 -2.32 2.04 34.70
N ASP A 98 -2.15 0.76 34.36
CA ASP A 98 -2.49 -0.36 35.23
C ASP A 98 -1.68 -0.33 36.53
N ALA A 99 -0.38 -0.01 36.46
CA ALA A 99 0.47 0.13 37.64
C ALA A 99 0.05 1.33 38.52
N LEU A 100 -0.36 2.45 37.91
CA LEU A 100 -0.90 3.60 38.64
C LEU A 100 -2.24 3.29 39.30
N ALA A 101 -3.13 2.58 38.60
CA ALA A 101 -4.48 2.26 39.08
C ALA A 101 -4.48 1.22 40.21
N ARG A 102 -3.60 0.22 40.14
CA ARG A 102 -3.46 -0.82 41.18
C ARG A 102 -2.64 -0.37 42.39
N GLY A 103 -2.06 0.83 42.33
CA GLY A 103 -1.38 1.46 43.46
C GLY A 103 -0.13 0.72 43.94
N LYS A 104 0.46 1.23 45.03
CA LYS A 104 1.67 0.69 45.69
C LYS A 104 1.50 -0.75 46.21
N ASP A 105 0.30 -1.30 46.13
CA ASP A 105 -0.10 -2.58 46.73
C ASP A 105 0.66 -3.77 46.13
N ASN A 106 1.24 -3.62 44.93
CA ASN A 106 2.08 -4.66 44.36
C ASN A 106 3.27 -4.08 43.57
N PRO A 107 4.49 -4.07 44.15
CA PRO A 107 5.69 -3.48 43.54
C PRO A 107 6.11 -4.19 42.25
N ARG A 108 5.61 -5.40 41.98
CA ARG A 108 5.90 -6.15 40.76
C ARG A 108 5.37 -5.44 39.51
N PHE A 109 4.18 -4.84 39.59
CA PHE A 109 3.60 -4.13 38.44
C PHE A 109 4.38 -2.86 38.09
N ILE A 110 4.90 -2.16 39.10
CA ILE A 110 5.76 -0.99 38.91
C ILE A 110 7.06 -1.42 38.23
N ALA A 111 7.71 -2.49 38.71
CA ALA A 111 8.92 -3.03 38.10
C ALA A 111 8.69 -3.51 36.65
N GLU A 112 7.55 -4.14 36.35
CA GLU A 112 7.20 -4.59 35.00
C GLU A 112 6.91 -3.41 34.05
N ALA A 113 6.28 -2.34 34.54
CA ALA A 113 6.04 -1.12 33.78
C ALA A 113 7.35 -0.36 33.51
N ASP A 114 8.22 -0.22 34.51
CA ASP A 114 9.53 0.40 34.38
C ASP A 114 10.44 -0.39 33.43
N ALA A 115 10.45 -1.72 33.53
CA ALA A 115 11.19 -2.56 32.60
C ALA A 115 10.65 -2.43 31.16
N ALA A 116 9.33 -2.32 30.99
CA ALA A 116 8.73 -2.11 29.67
C ALA A 116 9.13 -0.75 29.08
N LEU A 117 9.12 0.32 29.88
CA LEU A 117 9.58 1.65 29.47
C LEU A 117 11.08 1.66 29.12
N ALA A 118 11.93 1.11 29.98
CA ALA A 118 13.38 1.07 29.77
C ALA A 118 13.80 0.20 28.58
N SER A 119 13.05 -0.87 28.30
CA SER A 119 13.31 -1.75 27.15
C SER A 119 12.87 -1.15 25.81
N ASN A 120 12.08 -0.07 25.84
CA ASN A 120 11.58 0.54 24.63
C ASN A 120 12.70 1.31 23.93
N LYS A 121 13.06 0.88 22.72
CA LYS A 121 13.99 1.63 21.87
C LYS A 121 13.27 2.87 21.34
N TYR A 122 13.63 4.02 21.88
CA TYR A 122 13.24 5.32 21.35
C TYR A 122 13.95 5.57 20.01
N GLY A 123 13.31 6.34 19.11
CA GLY A 123 13.90 6.67 17.82
C GLY A 123 13.84 5.55 16.77
N PHE A 124 12.95 4.56 16.91
CA PHE A 124 12.80 3.53 15.87
C PHE A 124 12.48 4.13 14.49
N TYR A 125 11.73 5.23 14.44
CA TYR A 125 11.45 5.97 13.20
C TYR A 125 12.64 6.75 12.63
N SER A 126 13.73 6.95 13.38
CA SER A 126 14.98 7.47 12.79
C SER A 126 15.81 6.38 12.11
N ASN A 127 15.39 5.11 12.23
CA ASN A 127 16.12 3.94 11.75
C ASN A 127 15.18 2.88 11.15
N LEU A 128 14.15 3.32 10.41
CA LEU A 128 13.30 2.43 9.61
C LEU A 128 14.19 1.51 8.80
N GLN A 129 14.18 0.21 9.13
CA GLN A 129 15.04 -0.78 8.49
C GLN A 129 14.81 -0.73 6.97
N ALA A 130 15.91 -0.73 6.22
CA ALA A 130 15.87 -0.76 4.77
C ALA A 130 14.98 -1.93 4.32
N PHE A 131 13.98 -1.60 3.50
CA PHE A 131 13.00 -2.53 2.96
C PHE A 131 13.67 -3.76 2.34
N ARG A 132 13.23 -4.95 2.75
CA ARG A 132 13.67 -6.22 2.14
C ARG A 132 12.52 -6.80 1.33
N TRP A 133 12.83 -7.26 0.12
CA TRP A 133 11.88 -7.97 -0.76
C TRP A 133 11.17 -9.15 -0.08
N ARG A 134 11.78 -9.75 0.95
CA ARG A 134 11.18 -10.85 1.70
C ARG A 134 10.00 -10.41 2.59
N ASP A 135 9.98 -9.17 3.06
CA ASP A 135 8.92 -8.64 3.92
C ASP A 135 7.62 -8.38 3.13
N LEU A 136 7.78 -8.14 1.82
CA LEU A 136 6.73 -8.01 0.82
C LEU A 136 5.81 -9.26 0.78
N PHE A 137 6.39 -10.46 0.97
CA PHE A 137 5.64 -11.71 0.97
C PHE A 137 4.83 -11.97 2.25
N HIS A 138 5.18 -11.35 3.38
CA HIS A 138 4.53 -11.62 4.67
C HIS A 138 3.40 -10.65 5.02
N LEU A 139 3.43 -9.41 4.52
CA LEU A 139 2.66 -8.33 5.16
C LEU A 139 1.18 -8.19 4.76
N ARG A 140 0.71 -8.83 3.69
CA ARG A 140 -0.74 -8.98 3.37
C ARG A 140 -0.94 -9.80 2.10
N TYR A 141 -0.21 -10.92 1.99
CA TYR A 141 -0.14 -11.80 0.82
C TYR A 141 -1.48 -11.95 0.09
N ARG A 142 -2.57 -12.19 0.83
CA ARG A 142 -3.88 -12.52 0.27
C ARG A 142 -4.56 -11.35 -0.46
N ILE A 143 -4.58 -10.13 0.11
CA ILE A 143 -5.30 -9.00 -0.51
C ILE A 143 -4.49 -8.44 -1.68
N PHE A 144 -3.17 -8.39 -1.53
CA PHE A 144 -2.26 -7.90 -2.56
C PHE A 144 -2.27 -8.78 -3.82
N LEU A 145 -2.12 -10.11 -3.65
CA LEU A 145 -2.19 -11.04 -4.77
C LEU A 145 -3.56 -11.08 -5.41
N VAL A 146 -4.64 -10.97 -4.64
CA VAL A 146 -5.98 -11.01 -5.22
C VAL A 146 -6.22 -9.75 -6.05
N ALA A 147 -5.97 -8.54 -5.53
CA ALA A 147 -6.27 -7.31 -6.26
C ALA A 147 -5.35 -7.08 -7.47
N TYR A 148 -4.04 -7.15 -7.27
CA TYR A 148 -3.09 -6.87 -8.35
C TYR A 148 -2.80 -8.08 -9.23
N GLY A 149 -2.84 -9.28 -8.66
CA GLY A 149 -2.74 -10.51 -9.45
C GLY A 149 -3.93 -10.70 -10.36
N THR A 150 -5.16 -10.33 -9.96
CA THR A 150 -6.31 -10.35 -10.88
C THR A 150 -6.18 -9.30 -11.97
N LEU A 151 -5.72 -8.08 -11.68
CA LEU A 151 -5.48 -7.07 -12.72
C LEU A 151 -4.39 -7.49 -13.70
N ALA A 152 -3.28 -8.07 -13.21
CA ALA A 152 -2.22 -8.60 -14.05
C ALA A 152 -2.71 -9.81 -14.87
N LEU A 153 -3.47 -10.72 -14.27
CA LEU A 153 -4.08 -11.86 -14.96
C LEU A 153 -5.04 -11.39 -16.05
N VAL A 154 -5.92 -10.42 -15.75
CA VAL A 154 -6.83 -9.81 -16.72
C VAL A 154 -6.02 -9.21 -17.85
N ALA A 155 -4.98 -8.42 -17.57
CA ALA A 155 -4.11 -7.84 -18.61
C ALA A 155 -3.43 -8.91 -19.49
N VAL A 156 -2.99 -10.03 -18.91
CA VAL A 156 -2.38 -11.14 -19.65
C VAL A 156 -3.41 -11.90 -20.48
N ILE A 157 -4.57 -12.25 -19.92
CA ILE A 157 -5.69 -12.88 -20.66
C ILE A 157 -6.12 -11.99 -21.82
N CYS A 158 -6.22 -10.69 -21.56
CA CYS A 158 -6.48 -9.65 -22.53
C CYS A 158 -5.44 -9.64 -23.67
N ALA A 159 -4.14 -9.63 -23.34
CA ALA A 159 -3.08 -9.69 -24.35
C ALA A 159 -3.12 -10.99 -25.18
N LEU A 160 -3.41 -12.12 -24.54
CA LEU A 160 -3.50 -13.43 -25.19
C LEU A 160 -4.73 -13.56 -26.10
N LEU A 161 -5.91 -13.13 -25.65
CA LEU A 161 -7.16 -13.21 -26.43
C LEU A 161 -7.02 -12.48 -27.76
N VAL A 162 -6.39 -11.31 -27.74
CA VAL A 162 -6.27 -10.51 -28.95
C VAL A 162 -5.19 -11.10 -29.88
N LEU A 163 -4.20 -11.86 -29.38
CA LEU A 163 -3.20 -12.52 -30.24
C LEU A 163 -3.84 -13.60 -31.12
N VAL A 164 -4.97 -14.12 -30.66
CA VAL A 164 -5.77 -15.13 -31.36
C VAL A 164 -6.76 -14.49 -32.35
N ILE A 165 -7.09 -13.20 -32.20
CA ILE A 165 -8.07 -12.52 -33.08
C ILE A 165 -7.35 -11.93 -34.29
N PRO A 166 -7.62 -12.40 -35.52
CA PRO A 166 -7.01 -11.84 -36.71
C PRO A 166 -7.36 -10.35 -36.87
N ALA A 167 -6.38 -9.58 -37.36
CA ALA A 167 -6.57 -8.16 -37.66
C ALA A 167 -7.78 -7.99 -38.60
N PRO A 168 -8.59 -6.93 -38.43
CA PRO A 168 -9.70 -6.72 -39.32
C PRO A 168 -9.09 -6.34 -40.67
N THR A 169 -9.32 -7.16 -41.69
CA THR A 169 -8.99 -6.79 -43.06
C THR A 169 -9.82 -5.57 -43.40
N ILE A 170 -9.19 -4.39 -43.37
CA ILE A 170 -9.81 -3.17 -43.88
C ILE A 170 -10.07 -3.45 -45.35
N PRO A 171 -11.34 -3.44 -45.82
CA PRO A 171 -11.63 -3.65 -47.22
C PRO A 171 -10.91 -2.56 -48.00
N THR A 172 -9.94 -2.96 -48.82
CA THR A 172 -9.29 -2.05 -49.76
C THR A 172 -10.40 -1.43 -50.60
N PRO A 173 -10.54 -0.09 -50.64
CA PRO A 173 -11.58 0.53 -51.43
C PRO A 173 -11.44 0.03 -52.86
N SER A 174 -12.44 -0.71 -53.33
CA SER A 174 -12.51 -1.12 -54.74
C SER A 174 -12.31 0.14 -55.57
N PRO A 175 -11.40 0.14 -56.56
CA PRO A 175 -11.21 1.30 -57.42
C PRO A 175 -12.57 1.62 -58.00
N THR A 176 -13.17 2.72 -57.53
CA THR A 176 -14.42 3.24 -58.05
C THR A 176 -14.20 3.42 -59.53
N ALA A 177 -14.87 2.57 -60.32
CA ALA A 177 -14.86 2.66 -61.76
C ALA A 177 -15.11 4.12 -62.10
N SER A 178 -14.09 4.79 -62.62
CA SER A 178 -14.19 6.14 -63.13
C SER A 178 -15.30 6.12 -64.17
N SER A 179 -16.48 6.57 -63.75
CA SER A 179 -17.63 6.79 -64.61
C SER A 179 -17.18 7.73 -65.72
N SER A 180 -16.89 7.17 -66.88
CA SER A 180 -16.69 7.91 -68.12
C SER A 180 -18.05 8.46 -68.52
N ALA A 181 -18.41 9.61 -67.94
CA ALA A 181 -19.48 10.44 -68.46
C ALA A 181 -19.00 10.99 -69.81
N GLY A 182 -19.39 10.30 -70.88
CA GLY A 182 -19.25 10.80 -72.25
C GLY A 182 -20.25 11.92 -72.50
N PRO A 183 -19.84 13.02 -73.17
CA PRO A 183 -20.73 14.08 -73.64
C PRO A 183 -21.65 13.62 -74.77
#